data_AF-A0A8H5G9B3-F1
#
_entry.id   AF-A0A8H5G9B3-F1
#
_cell.length_a   1.000
_cell.length_b   1.000
_cell.length_c   1.000
_cell.angle_alpha   90.00
_cell.angle_beta   90.00
_cell.angle_gamma   90.00
#
_symmetry.space_group_name_H-M   'P 1'
#
loop_
_entity.id
_entity.type
_entity.pdbx_description
1 polymer ?
#
loop_
_entity_poly.entity_id
_entity_poly.type
_entity_poly.pdbx_seq_one_letter_code
_entity_poly.pdbx_strand_id
1 'polypeptide(L)'
;MPPESRPLNQALSPEPLLTIEVPEIDPASEEIQIKNYRYIGSYTWTEGSDEANPVIMVPGSPPEWLDRPLPITIPPDLGVHFRDRNGHILPGRPLLPLVTAVTEQNVQPMIDWKSVDIVTDRNSLRKLLRWVRGTGRDWRIDTELVGGKTVLLNRWEQQTIDNLRGNTYGFGFEDASTKTVPGSDGLPGHARIATYNYGGLKIVIQFEVDACLPTNQPSSTTSNTVDSLAEAISGVDLSETHAKRSFGLGIIRKGNGNIPDDAIVELATTNRKLDWKERYPQLFFSQTPHHFLAWHNQLQMGTFTRLDRRTIDCPLLQAANLRLQPAFKKLRAALELIQRIAVEHGRNERLTLLCSNKRLQVYRREDQRSSLPEDALTLFDDER
;
A
#
# COMPACT_ATOMS: atom_id res chain seq x y z
N MET A 1 12.29 22.44 13.12
CA MET A 1 12.07 22.79 11.71
C MET A 1 11.56 21.55 10.99
N PRO A 2 10.68 21.64 9.99
CA PRO A 2 10.41 20.48 9.13
C PRO A 2 11.73 20.05 8.49
N PRO A 3 12.01 18.74 8.34
CA PRO A 3 13.18 18.31 7.57
C PRO A 3 13.09 18.92 6.16
N GLU A 4 14.21 19.47 5.69
CA GLU A 4 14.30 20.04 4.35
C GLU A 4 13.85 19.01 3.30
N SER A 5 13.06 19.47 2.34
CA SER A 5 12.57 18.62 1.26
C SER A 5 13.75 18.07 0.46
N ARG A 6 13.89 16.74 0.40
CA ARG A 6 14.99 16.10 -0.33
C ARG A 6 14.84 16.35 -1.84
N PRO A 7 15.92 16.74 -2.57
CA PRO A 7 15.89 16.81 -4.02
C PRO A 7 15.59 15.44 -4.64
N LEU A 8 14.73 15.38 -5.66
CA LEU A 8 14.37 14.11 -6.31
C LEU A 8 15.59 13.40 -6.92
N ASN A 9 16.57 14.17 -7.41
CA ASN A 9 17.80 13.66 -8.02
C ASN A 9 18.93 13.39 -7.01
N GLN A 10 18.67 13.44 -5.69
CA GLN A 10 19.69 13.20 -4.67
C GLN A 10 20.31 11.80 -4.81
N ALA A 11 21.65 11.72 -4.75
CA ALA A 11 22.40 10.46 -4.82
C ALA A 11 22.09 9.62 -6.09
N LEU A 12 21.88 10.30 -7.21
CA LEU A 12 21.76 9.71 -8.54
C LEU A 12 22.95 10.13 -9.41
N SER A 13 23.28 9.33 -10.42
CA SER A 13 24.25 9.72 -11.43
C SER A 13 23.89 11.07 -12.09
N PRO A 14 24.88 11.86 -12.54
CA PRO A 14 24.60 13.19 -13.12
C PRO A 14 23.71 13.10 -14.36
N GLU A 15 23.97 12.10 -15.20
CA GLU A 15 23.24 11.84 -16.44
C GLU A 15 22.35 10.59 -16.30
N PRO A 16 21.20 10.58 -16.98
CA PRO A 16 20.34 9.41 -17.07
C PRO A 16 21.01 8.33 -17.93
N LEU A 17 20.80 7.06 -17.58
CA LEU A 17 21.20 5.92 -18.39
C LEU A 17 20.36 5.83 -19.68
N LEU A 18 19.05 6.05 -19.55
CA LEU A 18 18.11 6.04 -20.66
C LEU A 18 16.83 6.82 -20.31
N THR A 19 16.03 7.11 -21.33
CA THR A 19 14.66 7.64 -21.19
C THR A 19 13.68 6.54 -21.58
N ILE A 20 12.65 6.32 -20.76
CA ILE A 20 11.55 5.41 -21.06
C ILE A 20 10.44 6.24 -21.68
N GLU A 21 10.10 5.92 -22.93
CA GLU A 21 8.92 6.49 -23.59
C GLU A 21 7.64 5.79 -23.13
N VAL A 22 6.52 6.53 -23.16
CA VAL A 22 5.21 5.92 -22.86
C VAL A 22 4.92 4.86 -23.92
N PRO A 23 4.70 3.58 -23.53
CA PRO A 23 4.50 2.54 -24.52
C PRO A 23 3.27 2.78 -25.38
N GLU A 24 3.40 2.46 -26.67
CA GLU A 24 2.25 2.29 -27.55
C GLU A 24 1.51 1.01 -27.20
N ILE A 25 0.20 1.00 -27.43
CA ILE A 25 -0.67 -0.15 -27.15
C ILE A 25 -1.46 -0.51 -28.39
N ASP A 26 -1.69 -1.80 -28.58
CA ASP A 26 -2.72 -2.26 -29.50
C ASP A 26 -4.10 -2.01 -28.86
N PRO A 27 -4.97 -1.15 -29.44
CA PRO A 27 -6.31 -0.93 -28.93
C PRO A 27 -7.14 -2.22 -28.85
N ALA A 28 -6.87 -3.19 -29.73
CA ALA A 28 -7.57 -4.47 -29.80
C ALA A 28 -7.11 -5.50 -28.75
N SER A 29 -6.03 -5.23 -28.01
CA SER A 29 -5.59 -6.08 -26.90
C SER A 29 -6.69 -6.25 -25.84
N GLU A 30 -6.65 -7.33 -25.08
CA GLU A 30 -7.61 -7.57 -24.00
C GLU A 30 -7.61 -6.44 -22.96
N GLU A 31 -8.78 -6.19 -22.37
CA GLU A 31 -8.88 -5.27 -21.23
C GLU A 31 -8.08 -5.79 -20.04
N ILE A 32 -7.48 -4.85 -19.31
CA ILE A 32 -6.74 -5.16 -18.10
C ILE A 32 -7.74 -5.30 -16.94
N GLN A 33 -7.76 -6.50 -16.39
CA GLN A 33 -8.47 -6.86 -15.16
C GLN A 33 -7.48 -7.43 -14.16
N ILE A 34 -7.70 -7.18 -12.88
CA ILE A 34 -7.00 -7.89 -11.81
C ILE A 34 -7.58 -9.29 -11.75
N LYS A 35 -6.73 -10.30 -11.97
CA LYS A 35 -7.11 -11.72 -11.89
C LYS A 35 -6.38 -12.40 -10.75
N ASN A 36 -6.96 -13.45 -10.19
CA ASN A 36 -6.35 -14.26 -9.13
C ASN A 36 -5.91 -13.43 -7.91
N TYR A 37 -6.73 -12.46 -7.50
CA TYR A 37 -6.48 -11.69 -6.28
C TYR A 37 -6.46 -12.61 -5.06
N ARG A 38 -5.50 -12.38 -4.17
CA ARG A 38 -5.38 -13.11 -2.92
C ARG A 38 -4.68 -12.29 -1.86
N TYR A 39 -5.27 -12.22 -0.67
CA TYR A 39 -4.60 -11.77 0.55
C TYR A 39 -3.44 -12.70 0.92
N ILE A 40 -2.28 -12.12 1.25
CA ILE A 40 -1.08 -12.91 1.64
C ILE A 40 -0.39 -12.40 2.91
N GLY A 41 -0.93 -11.34 3.50
CA GLY A 41 -0.41 -10.79 4.75
C GLY A 41 -0.85 -9.36 4.99
N SER A 42 -0.50 -8.85 6.16
CA SER A 42 -0.79 -7.49 6.61
C SER A 42 0.07 -7.15 7.82
N TYR A 43 0.16 -5.87 8.13
CA TYR A 43 0.79 -5.40 9.35
C TYR A 43 0.29 -4.01 9.74
N THR A 44 0.51 -3.67 11.00
CA THR A 44 0.35 -2.31 11.54
C THR A 44 1.62 -1.96 12.30
N TRP A 45 2.13 -0.74 12.17
CA TRP A 45 3.29 -0.30 12.96
C TRP A 45 2.91 -0.14 14.43
N THR A 46 3.75 -0.56 15.38
CA THR A 46 3.45 -0.39 16.81
C THR A 46 3.67 1.05 17.24
N GLU A 47 2.98 1.46 18.30
CA GLU A 47 3.33 2.70 19.00
C GLU A 47 4.80 2.67 19.45
N GLY A 48 5.47 3.82 19.40
CA GLY A 48 6.90 3.94 19.72
C GLY A 48 7.87 3.37 18.68
N SER A 49 7.38 2.80 17.55
CA SER A 49 8.26 2.32 16.48
C SER A 49 8.94 3.49 15.76
N ASP A 50 10.27 3.40 15.61
CA ASP A 50 11.11 4.37 14.91
C ASP A 50 12.26 3.68 14.15
N GLU A 51 13.18 4.45 13.58
CA GLU A 51 14.32 3.91 12.81
C GLU A 51 15.27 3.06 13.66
N ALA A 52 15.44 3.39 14.95
CA ALA A 52 16.34 2.66 15.85
C ALA A 52 15.71 1.35 16.36
N ASN A 53 14.39 1.35 16.56
CA ASN A 53 13.64 0.19 16.99
C ASN A 53 12.36 0.01 16.16
N PRO A 54 12.48 -0.47 14.91
CA PRO A 54 11.32 -0.67 14.06
C PRO A 54 10.58 -1.95 14.47
N VAL A 55 9.30 -1.83 14.81
CA VAL A 55 8.46 -2.94 15.27
C VAL A 55 7.07 -2.89 14.62
N ILE A 56 6.64 -4.02 14.07
CA ILE A 56 5.31 -4.19 13.47
C ILE A 56 4.49 -5.25 14.22
N MET A 57 3.18 -5.01 14.29
CA MET A 57 2.21 -6.03 14.61
C MET A 57 1.90 -6.81 13.33
N VAL A 58 1.96 -8.13 13.43
CA VAL A 58 1.63 -9.05 12.34
C VAL A 58 0.59 -10.03 12.89
N PRO A 59 -0.64 -10.07 12.35
CA PRO A 59 -1.12 -9.38 11.14
C PRO A 59 -1.48 -7.90 11.30
N GLY A 60 -1.56 -7.36 12.51
CA GLY A 60 -2.24 -6.08 12.76
C GLY A 60 -3.74 -6.16 12.43
N SER A 61 -4.45 -5.04 12.51
CA SER A 61 -5.87 -4.94 12.13
C SER A 61 -6.17 -3.57 11.52
N PRO A 62 -7.04 -3.49 10.49
CA PRO A 62 -7.69 -2.23 10.14
C PRO A 62 -8.74 -1.88 11.20
N PRO A 63 -9.10 -0.60 11.35
CA PRO A 63 -10.15 -0.20 12.28
C PRO A 63 -11.55 -0.56 11.73
N GLU A 64 -12.50 -0.82 12.61
CA GLU A 64 -13.87 -1.19 12.23
C GLU A 64 -14.73 0.05 11.96
N TRP A 65 -15.48 0.05 10.86
CA TRP A 65 -16.44 1.08 10.52
C TRP A 65 -17.60 1.13 11.54
N LEU A 66 -17.84 2.31 12.13
CA LEU A 66 -18.85 2.51 13.18
C LEU A 66 -20.26 2.84 12.67
N ASP A 67 -20.39 3.21 11.40
CA ASP A 67 -21.64 3.73 10.83
C ASP A 67 -22.30 4.84 11.66
N ARG A 68 -21.52 5.87 12.01
CA ARG A 68 -22.04 6.96 12.84
C ARG A 68 -23.17 7.73 12.14
N PRO A 69 -24.24 8.08 12.87
CA PRO A 69 -25.32 8.89 12.32
C PRO A 69 -24.82 10.29 11.96
N LEU A 70 -25.29 10.82 10.83
CA LEU A 70 -24.99 12.18 10.37
C LEU A 70 -26.10 13.16 10.77
N PRO A 71 -25.79 14.46 10.98
CA PRO A 71 -24.48 15.07 10.77
C PRO A 71 -23.50 14.81 11.92
N ILE A 72 -22.21 14.76 11.57
CA ILE A 72 -21.11 14.80 12.55
C ILE A 72 -20.22 16.00 12.27
N THR A 73 -19.76 16.67 13.32
CA THR A 73 -18.79 17.77 13.21
C THR A 73 -17.51 17.37 13.89
N ILE A 74 -16.40 17.52 13.16
CA ILE A 74 -15.06 17.21 13.67
C ILE A 74 -14.15 18.44 13.58
N PRO A 75 -13.14 18.55 14.45
CA PRO A 75 -12.11 19.57 14.30
C PRO A 75 -11.29 19.35 13.01
N PRO A 76 -10.64 20.39 12.49
CA PRO A 76 -9.75 20.24 11.36
C PRO A 76 -8.49 19.44 11.75
N ASP A 77 -7.90 18.72 10.80
CA ASP A 77 -6.71 17.92 11.02
C ASP A 77 -5.50 18.82 11.33
N LEU A 78 -4.78 18.50 12.41
CA LEU A 78 -3.61 19.23 12.89
C LEU A 78 -2.47 18.25 13.20
N GLY A 79 -1.24 18.77 13.14
CA GLY A 79 -0.06 18.04 13.59
C GLY A 79 0.64 17.24 12.49
N VAL A 80 1.38 16.22 12.92
CA VAL A 80 2.28 15.43 12.07
C VAL A 80 1.51 14.26 11.46
N HIS A 81 1.53 14.15 10.14
CA HIS A 81 0.97 13.02 9.41
C HIS A 81 2.02 12.37 8.50
N PHE A 82 2.01 11.04 8.42
CA PHE A 82 2.95 10.30 7.59
C PHE A 82 2.44 10.18 6.17
N ARG A 83 3.10 10.86 5.23
CA ARG A 83 2.87 10.63 3.79
C ARG A 83 3.35 9.24 3.38
N ASP A 84 4.48 8.81 3.93
CA ASP A 84 5.09 7.51 3.72
C ASP A 84 5.71 7.02 5.03
N ARG A 85 4.92 6.26 5.80
CA ARG A 85 5.34 5.74 7.10
C ARG A 85 6.48 4.73 6.98
N ASN A 86 6.43 3.83 6.01
CA ASN A 86 7.49 2.85 5.79
C ASN A 86 8.80 3.53 5.42
N GLY A 87 8.78 4.47 4.47
CA GLY A 87 9.98 5.23 4.09
C GLY A 87 10.48 6.19 5.18
N HIS A 88 9.63 6.56 6.16
CA HIS A 88 10.04 7.31 7.34
C HIS A 88 10.76 6.43 8.37
N ILE A 89 10.16 5.30 8.75
CA ILE A 89 10.69 4.41 9.78
C ILE A 89 11.87 3.58 9.26
N LEU A 90 11.83 3.16 7.99
CA LEU A 90 12.88 2.39 7.34
C LEU A 90 13.37 3.07 6.05
N PRO A 91 14.14 4.17 6.15
CA PRO A 91 14.70 4.84 4.99
C PRO A 91 15.48 3.85 4.10
N GLY A 92 15.17 3.83 2.80
CA GLY A 92 15.81 2.95 1.82
C GLY A 92 15.30 1.50 1.79
N ARG A 93 14.48 1.08 2.76
CA ARG A 93 13.89 -0.27 2.84
C ARG A 93 12.36 -0.27 3.03
N PRO A 94 11.59 0.52 2.24
CA PRO A 94 10.16 0.70 2.48
C PRO A 94 9.32 -0.57 2.24
N LEU A 95 9.83 -1.57 1.50
CA LEU A 95 9.15 -2.84 1.25
C LEU A 95 9.54 -3.96 2.24
N LEU A 96 10.48 -3.73 3.16
CA LEU A 96 10.87 -4.73 4.15
C LEU A 96 9.69 -5.18 5.04
N PRO A 97 8.83 -4.29 5.58
CA PRO A 97 7.69 -4.71 6.39
C PRO A 97 6.73 -5.64 5.65
N LEU A 98 6.56 -5.43 4.33
CA LEU A 98 5.76 -6.31 3.48
C LEU A 98 6.35 -7.72 3.44
N VAL A 99 7.64 -7.83 3.11
CA VAL A 99 8.32 -9.13 3.01
C VAL A 99 8.31 -9.86 4.36
N THR A 100 8.57 -9.12 5.44
CA THR A 100 8.51 -9.67 6.81
C THR A 100 7.11 -10.18 7.14
N ALA A 101 6.06 -9.38 6.94
CA ALA A 101 4.70 -9.76 7.30
C ALA A 101 4.21 -11.00 6.54
N VAL A 102 4.49 -11.08 5.22
CA VAL A 102 4.10 -12.24 4.40
C VAL A 102 4.82 -13.50 4.86
N THR A 103 6.12 -13.40 5.14
CA THR A 103 6.93 -14.53 5.62
C THR A 103 6.45 -15.03 6.98
N GLU A 104 6.14 -14.12 7.89
CA GLU A 104 5.76 -14.45 9.27
C GLU A 104 4.34 -15.00 9.39
N GLN A 105 3.40 -14.49 8.59
CA GLN A 105 2.03 -15.02 8.61
C GLN A 105 1.90 -16.36 7.91
N ASN A 106 2.72 -16.62 6.89
CA ASN A 106 2.73 -17.89 6.19
C ASN A 106 1.34 -18.31 5.66
N VAL A 107 0.59 -17.33 5.11
CA VAL A 107 -0.78 -17.53 4.60
C VAL A 107 -0.77 -18.56 3.47
N GLN A 108 -1.63 -19.59 3.59
CA GLN A 108 -1.68 -20.69 2.62
C GLN A 108 -2.58 -20.38 1.42
N PRO A 109 -2.21 -20.82 0.20
CA PRO A 109 -0.91 -21.41 -0.14
C PRO A 109 0.22 -20.37 -0.08
N MET A 110 1.40 -20.78 0.38
CA MET A 110 2.56 -19.89 0.48
C MET A 110 2.84 -19.16 -0.84
N ILE A 111 3.33 -17.92 -0.75
CA ILE A 111 3.79 -17.20 -1.93
C ILE A 111 5.09 -17.84 -2.42
N ASP A 112 5.12 -18.20 -3.70
CA ASP A 112 6.38 -18.46 -4.39
C ASP A 112 6.95 -17.11 -4.87
N TRP A 113 7.88 -16.56 -4.09
CA TRP A 113 8.53 -15.29 -4.38
C TRP A 113 9.30 -15.28 -5.71
N LYS A 114 9.83 -16.44 -6.15
CA LYS A 114 10.62 -16.57 -7.38
C LYS A 114 9.76 -16.34 -8.63
N SER A 115 8.48 -16.70 -8.54
CA SER A 115 7.51 -16.47 -9.61
C SER A 115 7.02 -15.02 -9.71
N VAL A 116 7.27 -14.16 -8.71
CA VAL A 116 6.78 -12.76 -8.68
C VAL A 116 7.58 -11.90 -9.65
N ASP A 117 6.88 -11.06 -10.41
CA ASP A 117 7.51 -10.14 -11.37
C ASP A 117 7.82 -8.79 -10.73
N ILE A 118 6.89 -8.25 -9.94
CA ILE A 118 7.00 -6.93 -9.32
C ILE A 118 6.52 -6.98 -7.87
N VAL A 119 7.30 -6.41 -6.94
CA VAL A 119 6.88 -6.11 -5.56
C VAL A 119 6.80 -4.60 -5.39
N THR A 120 5.66 -4.06 -4.96
CA THR A 120 5.46 -2.61 -4.91
C THR A 120 4.41 -2.18 -3.89
N ASP A 121 4.07 -0.89 -3.90
CA ASP A 121 2.92 -0.33 -3.22
C ASP A 121 1.94 0.34 -4.19
N ARG A 122 0.73 0.59 -3.69
CA ARG A 122 -0.33 1.27 -4.45
C ARG A 122 0.07 2.67 -4.92
N ASN A 123 0.94 3.37 -4.17
CA ASN A 123 1.34 4.73 -4.50
C ASN A 123 2.21 4.76 -5.77
N SER A 124 3.18 3.86 -5.85
CA SER A 124 4.09 3.68 -6.98
C SER A 124 3.35 3.33 -8.26
N LEU A 125 2.40 2.40 -8.21
CA LEU A 125 1.55 2.10 -9.38
C LEU A 125 0.72 3.32 -9.84
N ARG A 126 0.21 4.12 -8.91
CA ARG A 126 -0.52 5.36 -9.25
C ARG A 126 0.39 6.45 -9.82
N LYS A 127 1.64 6.57 -9.37
CA LYS A 127 2.65 7.47 -9.95
C LYS A 127 2.92 7.09 -11.42
N LEU A 128 3.18 5.81 -11.69
CA LEU A 128 3.36 5.29 -13.05
C LEU A 128 2.11 5.46 -13.92
N LEU A 129 0.91 5.19 -13.38
CA LEU A 129 -0.34 5.38 -14.11
C LEU A 129 -0.57 6.84 -14.53
N ARG A 130 -0.21 7.80 -13.67
CA ARG A 130 -0.29 9.23 -14.00
C ARG A 130 0.71 9.59 -15.10
N TRP A 131 1.94 9.06 -15.03
CA TRP A 131 2.95 9.28 -16.06
C TRP A 131 2.48 8.78 -17.44
N VAL A 132 1.97 7.56 -17.58
CA VAL A 132 1.47 7.06 -18.89
C VAL A 132 0.24 7.83 -19.41
N ARG A 133 -0.42 8.61 -18.54
CA ARG A 133 -1.51 9.52 -18.89
C ARG A 133 -1.05 10.96 -19.17
N GLY A 134 0.24 11.26 -18.98
CA GLY A 134 0.79 12.61 -19.10
C GLY A 134 0.30 13.58 -18.01
N THR A 135 -0.12 13.03 -16.85
CA THR A 135 -0.59 13.80 -15.68
C THR A 135 0.31 13.58 -14.47
N GLY A 136 0.00 14.26 -13.37
CA GLY A 136 0.74 14.13 -12.12
C GLY A 136 1.89 15.13 -11.97
N ARG A 137 2.54 15.05 -10.82
CA ARG A 137 3.73 15.85 -10.46
C ARG A 137 4.98 15.01 -10.65
N ASP A 138 6.13 15.65 -10.51
CA ASP A 138 7.41 14.96 -10.49
C ASP A 138 7.48 13.95 -9.33
N TRP A 139 8.11 12.80 -9.58
CA TRP A 139 8.21 11.73 -8.60
C TRP A 139 9.43 10.86 -8.85
N ARG A 140 9.81 10.12 -7.81
CA ARG A 140 10.89 9.14 -7.83
C ARG A 140 10.40 7.79 -7.29
N ILE A 141 10.86 6.71 -7.91
CA ILE A 141 10.73 5.33 -7.43
C ILE A 141 12.12 4.69 -7.54
N ASP A 142 12.62 4.15 -6.44
CA ASP A 142 13.90 3.44 -6.44
C ASP A 142 13.66 1.97 -6.76
N THR A 143 14.47 1.41 -7.65
CA THR A 143 14.30 0.03 -8.10
C THR A 143 15.48 -0.86 -7.76
N GLU A 144 15.20 -2.13 -7.53
CA GLU A 144 16.20 -3.16 -7.29
C GLU A 144 15.73 -4.47 -7.90
N LEU A 145 16.60 -5.10 -8.69
CA LEU A 145 16.38 -6.47 -9.16
C LEU A 145 16.80 -7.45 -8.06
N VAL A 146 15.87 -8.31 -7.66
CA VAL A 146 16.11 -9.42 -6.72
C VAL A 146 15.70 -10.73 -7.38
N GLY A 147 16.39 -11.82 -7.04
CA GLY A 147 16.18 -13.09 -7.73
C GLY A 147 16.38 -12.98 -9.25
N GLY A 148 15.85 -13.94 -10.01
CA GLY A 148 16.06 -13.99 -11.46
C GLY A 148 15.38 -12.86 -12.24
N LYS A 149 14.25 -12.34 -11.74
CA LYS A 149 13.37 -11.45 -12.51
C LYS A 149 12.57 -10.44 -11.69
N THR A 150 12.57 -10.52 -10.37
CA THR A 150 11.65 -9.74 -9.54
C THR A 150 12.18 -8.33 -9.36
N VAL A 151 11.37 -7.31 -9.67
CA VAL A 151 11.75 -5.92 -9.42
C VAL A 151 11.00 -5.37 -8.20
N LEU A 152 11.77 -4.89 -7.23
CA LEU A 152 11.26 -4.10 -6.13
C LEU A 152 11.08 -2.67 -6.61
N LEU A 153 9.85 -2.15 -6.56
CA LEU A 153 9.54 -0.74 -6.82
C LEU A 153 9.35 -0.04 -5.48
N ASN A 154 10.45 0.46 -4.91
CA ASN A 154 10.50 1.11 -3.62
C ASN A 154 10.00 2.55 -3.73
N ARG A 155 8.95 2.86 -2.95
CA ARG A 155 8.44 4.21 -2.85
C ARG A 155 9.52 5.14 -2.31
N TRP A 156 9.63 6.30 -2.94
CA TRP A 156 10.47 7.39 -2.48
C TRP A 156 9.65 8.69 -2.43
N GLU A 157 9.77 9.43 -1.34
CA GLU A 157 9.12 10.73 -1.14
C GLU A 157 10.16 11.79 -0.75
N GLN A 158 10.04 12.99 -1.33
CA GLN A 158 10.89 14.12 -0.92
C GLN A 158 10.73 14.44 0.57
N GLN A 159 9.51 14.25 1.08
CA GLN A 159 9.12 14.39 2.47
C GLN A 159 8.22 13.22 2.85
N THR A 160 8.60 12.47 3.87
CA THR A 160 7.84 11.32 4.38
C THR A 160 6.77 11.73 5.41
N ILE A 161 6.84 12.97 5.89
CA ILE A 161 5.92 13.59 6.83
C ILE A 161 5.36 14.89 6.25
N ASP A 162 4.07 15.11 6.47
CA ASP A 162 3.37 16.38 6.28
C ASP A 162 2.99 16.99 7.63
N ASN A 163 3.13 18.32 7.75
CA ASN A 163 2.61 19.08 8.89
C ASN A 163 1.27 19.69 8.50
N LEU A 164 0.18 19.09 9.01
CA LEU A 164 -1.18 19.53 8.76
C LEU A 164 -1.47 20.83 9.51
N ARG A 165 -2.09 21.78 8.80
CA ARG A 165 -2.32 23.16 9.25
C ARG A 165 -3.79 23.52 9.45
N GLY A 166 -4.67 22.53 9.60
CA GLY A 166 -6.08 22.77 9.86
C GLY A 166 -6.96 22.98 8.62
N ASN A 167 -6.52 22.52 7.44
CA ASN A 167 -7.25 22.69 6.18
C ASN A 167 -7.84 21.39 5.62
N THR A 168 -7.65 20.28 6.32
CA THR A 168 -8.17 18.96 5.96
C THR A 168 -9.00 18.42 7.11
N TYR A 169 -9.84 17.43 6.82
CA TYR A 169 -10.76 16.80 7.78
C TYR A 169 -10.88 15.29 7.49
N GLY A 170 -9.91 14.73 6.76
CA GLY A 170 -9.96 13.33 6.31
C GLY A 170 -9.64 12.40 7.46
N PHE A 171 -8.52 12.65 8.12
CA PHE A 171 -8.02 11.81 9.21
C PHE A 171 -8.94 11.88 10.42
N GLY A 172 -9.39 13.08 10.81
CA GLY A 172 -10.36 13.21 11.89
C GLY A 172 -11.71 12.55 11.55
N PHE A 173 -12.09 12.44 10.27
CA PHE A 173 -13.31 11.74 9.88
C PHE A 173 -13.13 10.22 9.99
N GLU A 174 -11.99 9.70 9.54
CA GLU A 174 -11.61 8.29 9.72
C GLU A 174 -11.62 7.92 11.20
N ASP A 175 -10.95 8.70 12.04
CA ASP A 175 -10.83 8.47 13.49
C ASP A 175 -12.21 8.57 14.19
N ALA A 176 -13.02 9.56 13.81
CA ALA A 176 -14.37 9.70 14.35
C ALA A 176 -15.33 8.60 13.86
N SER A 177 -15.12 8.02 12.68
CA SER A 177 -16.07 7.09 12.05
C SER A 177 -15.65 5.63 12.13
N THR A 178 -14.50 5.36 12.76
CA THR A 178 -13.99 4.01 12.97
C THR A 178 -13.65 3.77 14.44
N LYS A 179 -13.38 2.52 14.80
CA LYS A 179 -12.82 2.17 16.11
C LYS A 179 -11.67 1.19 15.92
N THR A 180 -10.61 1.35 16.70
CA THR A 180 -9.55 0.35 16.78
C THR A 180 -10.11 -0.94 17.38
N VAL A 181 -9.75 -2.08 16.80
CA VAL A 181 -10.12 -3.39 17.35
C VAL A 181 -9.33 -3.58 18.66
N PRO A 182 -9.96 -4.01 19.77
CA PRO A 182 -9.25 -4.25 21.01
C PRO A 182 -8.05 -5.17 20.80
N GLY A 183 -6.87 -4.75 21.26
CA GLY A 183 -5.66 -5.51 21.01
C GLY A 183 -5.11 -5.34 19.59
N SER A 184 -5.37 -4.22 18.92
CA SER A 184 -4.61 -3.80 17.72
C SER A 184 -4.15 -2.34 17.82
N ASP A 185 -3.90 -1.87 19.05
CA ASP A 185 -3.47 -0.50 19.35
C ASP A 185 -2.05 -0.26 18.84
N GLY A 186 -1.96 0.27 17.62
CA GLY A 186 -0.71 0.65 16.96
C GLY A 186 -0.77 2.08 16.44
N LEU A 187 0.24 2.48 15.67
CA LEU A 187 0.21 3.74 14.95
C LEU A 187 -0.91 3.71 13.89
N PRO A 188 -1.55 4.85 13.58
CA PRO A 188 -2.58 4.92 12.55
C PRO A 188 -2.10 4.40 11.19
N GLY A 189 -2.98 3.68 10.52
CA GLY A 189 -2.75 3.06 9.20
C GLY A 189 -2.47 1.57 9.31
N HIS A 190 -3.25 0.79 8.56
CA HIS A 190 -3.09 -0.66 8.46
C HIS A 190 -2.72 -1.04 7.03
N ALA A 191 -1.61 -1.76 6.85
CA ALA A 191 -1.17 -2.20 5.54
C ALA A 191 -1.68 -3.62 5.26
N ARG A 192 -2.48 -3.77 4.20
CA ARG A 192 -2.85 -5.07 3.62
C ARG A 192 -1.93 -5.39 2.46
N ILE A 193 -1.58 -6.66 2.31
CA ILE A 193 -0.68 -7.17 1.28
C ILE A 193 -1.44 -8.24 0.49
N ALA A 194 -1.42 -8.07 -0.83
CA ALA A 194 -2.08 -8.99 -1.75
C ALA A 194 -1.14 -9.37 -2.89
N THR A 195 -1.46 -10.49 -3.53
CA THR A 195 -0.89 -10.86 -4.83
C THR A 195 -2.00 -11.02 -5.86
N TYR A 196 -1.70 -10.69 -7.11
CA TYR A 196 -2.61 -10.89 -8.24
C TYR A 196 -1.86 -10.89 -9.57
N ASN A 197 -2.58 -11.22 -10.64
CA ASN A 197 -2.13 -11.05 -12.01
C ASN A 197 -2.64 -9.72 -12.59
N TYR A 198 -1.72 -8.94 -13.17
CA TYR A 198 -1.98 -7.70 -13.89
C TYR A 198 -1.52 -7.84 -15.35
N GLY A 199 -2.44 -8.25 -16.22
CA GLY A 199 -2.15 -8.40 -17.65
C GLY A 199 -0.96 -9.33 -17.94
N GLY A 200 -0.87 -10.45 -17.22
CA GLY A 200 0.22 -11.43 -17.33
C GLY A 200 1.29 -11.30 -16.23
N LEU A 201 1.49 -10.13 -15.64
CA LEU A 201 2.50 -9.91 -14.60
C LEU A 201 1.98 -10.33 -13.22
N LYS A 202 2.74 -11.16 -12.49
CA LYS A 202 2.45 -11.49 -11.09
C LYS A 202 2.96 -10.38 -10.18
N ILE A 203 2.03 -9.65 -9.58
CA ILE A 203 2.31 -8.52 -8.69
C ILE A 203 2.13 -8.96 -7.23
N VAL A 204 3.03 -8.51 -6.36
CA VAL A 204 2.80 -8.41 -4.92
C VAL A 204 2.73 -6.94 -4.56
N ILE A 205 1.66 -6.53 -3.87
CA ILE A 205 1.40 -5.13 -3.56
C ILE A 205 0.98 -4.95 -2.12
N GLN A 206 1.49 -3.90 -1.47
CA GLN A 206 0.93 -3.37 -0.23
C GLN A 206 0.04 -2.14 -0.48
N PHE A 207 -0.99 -1.99 0.33
CA PHE A 207 -1.84 -0.80 0.36
C PHE A 207 -2.45 -0.59 1.74
N GLU A 208 -2.71 0.67 2.09
CA GLU A 208 -3.43 1.02 3.31
C GLU A 208 -4.92 0.68 3.19
N VAL A 209 -5.51 0.17 4.27
CA VAL A 209 -6.95 -0.06 4.43
C VAL A 209 -7.47 0.88 5.50
N ASP A 210 -8.40 1.76 5.13
CA ASP A 210 -8.90 2.82 6.01
C ASP A 210 -9.89 2.27 7.05
N ALA A 211 -10.71 1.27 6.66
CA ALA A 211 -11.60 0.58 7.57
C ALA A 211 -11.99 -0.82 7.07
N CYS A 212 -12.57 -1.62 7.96
CA CYS A 212 -13.32 -2.83 7.60
C CYS A 212 -14.77 -2.76 8.09
N LEU A 213 -15.67 -3.46 7.39
CA LEU A 213 -17.03 -3.66 7.87
C LEU A 213 -17.01 -4.52 9.14
N PRO A 214 -17.90 -4.24 10.12
CA PRO A 214 -18.06 -5.12 11.27
C PRO A 214 -18.37 -6.53 10.77
N THR A 215 -17.62 -7.52 11.26
CA THR A 215 -18.05 -8.90 11.11
C THR A 215 -19.30 -9.06 11.96
N ASN A 216 -20.45 -9.38 11.34
CA ASN A 216 -21.62 -9.79 12.10
C ASN A 216 -21.21 -11.01 12.93
N GLN A 217 -20.91 -10.84 14.22
CA GLN A 217 -20.94 -11.96 15.13
C GLN A 217 -22.40 -12.42 15.18
N PRO A 218 -22.75 -13.62 14.70
CA PRO A 218 -24.02 -14.18 15.13
C PRO A 218 -23.97 -14.25 16.65
N SER A 219 -24.88 -13.49 17.27
CA SER A 219 -25.25 -13.62 18.68
C SER A 219 -25.30 -15.09 19.07
N SER A 220 -24.57 -15.46 20.12
CA SER A 220 -24.86 -16.61 20.99
C SER A 220 -25.41 -17.84 20.28
N THR A 221 -24.54 -18.64 19.68
CA THR A 221 -24.79 -20.09 19.66
C THR A 221 -23.56 -20.75 20.25
N THR A 222 -23.72 -21.20 21.49
CA THR A 222 -22.78 -22.06 22.20
C THR A 222 -22.51 -23.33 21.39
N SER A 223 -21.42 -23.34 20.62
CA SER A 223 -20.65 -24.55 20.37
C SER A 223 -19.23 -24.31 20.87
N ASN A 224 -19.05 -24.45 22.18
CA ASN A 224 -17.74 -24.51 22.81
C ASN A 224 -17.05 -25.80 22.35
N THR A 225 -16.40 -25.77 21.19
CA THR A 225 -15.40 -26.78 20.83
C THR A 225 -14.08 -26.36 21.46
N VAL A 226 -13.55 -27.22 22.33
CA VAL A 226 -12.31 -27.02 23.09
C VAL A 226 -11.13 -26.67 22.18
N ASP A 227 -11.16 -27.11 20.91
CA ASP A 227 -10.14 -26.82 19.90
C ASP A 227 -10.06 -25.34 19.48
N SER A 228 -11.19 -24.61 19.44
CA SER A 228 -11.20 -23.19 19.06
C SER A 228 -10.67 -22.30 20.19
N LEU A 229 -10.89 -22.72 21.44
CA LEU A 229 -10.25 -22.13 22.62
C LEU A 229 -8.76 -22.50 22.68
N ALA A 230 -8.37 -23.72 22.27
CA ALA A 230 -6.96 -24.10 22.21
C ALA A 230 -6.19 -23.28 21.16
N GLU A 231 -6.75 -23.02 19.98
CA GLU A 231 -6.16 -22.12 18.99
C GLU A 231 -6.06 -20.67 19.51
N ALA A 232 -7.14 -20.15 20.12
CA ALA A 232 -7.16 -18.80 20.68
C ALA A 232 -6.21 -18.63 21.90
N ILE A 233 -5.98 -19.68 22.68
CA ILE A 233 -5.08 -19.65 23.85
C ILE A 233 -3.64 -19.96 23.45
N SER A 234 -3.41 -20.79 22.42
CA SER A 234 -2.05 -21.08 21.91
C SER A 234 -1.34 -19.85 21.32
N GLY A 235 -2.10 -18.82 20.93
CA GLY A 235 -1.58 -17.54 20.44
C GLY A 235 -1.30 -16.50 21.53
N VAL A 236 -1.68 -16.77 22.78
CA VAL A 236 -1.50 -15.85 23.91
C VAL A 236 -0.27 -16.28 24.71
N ASP A 237 0.91 -15.93 24.21
CA ASP A 237 2.14 -15.95 25.00
C ASP A 237 2.14 -14.69 25.89
N LEU A 238 1.77 -14.87 27.15
CA LEU A 238 1.72 -13.82 28.19
C LEU A 238 3.05 -13.64 28.92
N SER A 239 4.17 -14.09 28.36
CA SER A 239 5.48 -13.71 28.86
C SER A 239 5.83 -12.30 28.37
N GLU A 240 6.50 -11.50 29.19
CA GLU A 240 7.05 -10.18 28.83
C GLU A 240 8.10 -10.38 27.73
N THR A 241 7.64 -10.47 26.46
CA THR A 241 8.41 -11.05 25.36
C THR A 241 9.29 -10.03 24.66
N HIS A 242 10.58 -10.30 24.57
CA HIS A 242 11.42 -9.73 23.52
C HIS A 242 10.75 -9.98 22.16
N ALA A 243 10.40 -8.91 21.44
CA ALA A 243 9.80 -9.01 20.10
C ALA A 243 10.66 -9.94 19.23
N LYS A 244 10.07 -11.01 18.69
CA LYS A 244 10.74 -11.86 17.69
C LYS A 244 11.26 -10.93 16.59
N ARG A 245 12.53 -11.04 16.20
CA ARG A 245 13.04 -10.32 15.04
C ARG A 245 13.07 -11.23 13.82
N SER A 246 12.69 -10.68 12.67
CA SER A 246 12.81 -11.34 11.37
C SER A 246 13.29 -10.30 10.37
N PHE A 247 14.35 -10.63 9.64
CA PHE A 247 15.02 -9.68 8.73
C PHE A 247 15.40 -8.35 9.43
N GLY A 248 15.77 -8.41 10.72
CA GLY A 248 16.09 -7.24 11.55
C GLY A 248 14.90 -6.42 12.08
N LEU A 249 13.67 -6.70 11.61
CA LEU A 249 12.44 -6.03 12.03
C LEU A 249 11.82 -6.72 13.25
N GLY A 250 11.45 -5.96 14.28
CA GLY A 250 10.74 -6.51 15.44
C GLY A 250 9.28 -6.86 15.10
N ILE A 251 8.80 -7.97 15.64
CA ILE A 251 7.47 -8.51 15.37
C ILE A 251 6.74 -8.77 16.67
N ILE A 252 5.50 -8.29 16.74
CA ILE A 252 4.51 -8.66 17.74
C ILE A 252 3.39 -9.41 17.04
N ARG A 253 3.08 -10.63 17.49
CA ARG A 253 1.98 -11.41 16.93
C ARG A 253 0.65 -10.97 17.54
N LYS A 254 0.03 -9.99 16.91
CA LYS A 254 -1.13 -9.28 17.44
C LYS A 254 -1.98 -8.69 16.31
N GLY A 255 -3.27 -8.53 16.56
CA GLY A 255 -4.27 -8.10 15.58
C GLY A 255 -5.00 -9.26 14.88
N ASN A 256 -5.87 -8.91 13.95
CA ASN A 256 -6.74 -9.81 13.20
C ASN A 256 -6.54 -9.61 11.70
N GLY A 257 -5.83 -10.54 11.06
CA GLY A 257 -5.61 -10.58 9.62
C GLY A 257 -6.74 -11.25 8.84
N ASN A 258 -7.65 -11.94 9.52
CA ASN A 258 -8.79 -12.65 8.92
C ASN A 258 -9.93 -11.69 8.58
N ILE A 259 -9.59 -10.56 7.96
CA ILE A 259 -10.55 -9.61 7.41
C ILE A 259 -10.89 -10.06 5.99
N PRO A 260 -12.16 -10.43 5.70
CA PRO A 260 -12.57 -10.84 4.36
C PRO A 260 -12.24 -9.78 3.31
N ASP A 261 -11.89 -10.23 2.09
CA ASP A 261 -11.57 -9.34 0.97
C ASP A 261 -12.76 -8.43 0.61
N ASP A 262 -13.98 -8.92 0.80
CA ASP A 262 -15.23 -8.18 0.55
C ASP A 262 -15.62 -7.23 1.69
N ALA A 263 -14.86 -7.18 2.79
CA ALA A 263 -15.16 -6.37 3.98
C ALA A 263 -14.32 -5.10 4.09
N ILE A 264 -13.26 -4.92 3.28
CA ILE A 264 -12.40 -3.72 3.38
C ILE A 264 -13.04 -2.50 2.71
N VAL A 265 -12.80 -1.32 3.29
CA VAL A 265 -13.45 -0.07 2.92
C VAL A 265 -12.38 1.01 2.71
N GLU A 266 -12.53 1.76 1.62
CA GLU A 266 -11.82 3.02 1.40
C GLU A 266 -12.74 4.17 1.85
N LEU A 267 -12.24 5.02 2.74
CA LEU A 267 -12.92 6.20 3.24
C LEU A 267 -12.42 7.43 2.49
N ALA A 268 -13.33 8.32 2.13
CA ALA A 268 -12.98 9.57 1.49
C ALA A 268 -13.89 10.71 1.95
N THR A 269 -13.33 11.91 1.99
CA THR A 269 -14.06 13.14 2.30
C THR A 269 -14.02 14.09 1.10
N THR A 270 -15.10 14.86 0.90
CA THR A 270 -15.10 15.89 -0.14
C THR A 270 -16.10 17.01 0.11
N ASN A 271 -15.81 18.20 -0.41
CA ASN A 271 -16.74 19.31 -0.54
C ASN A 271 -17.09 19.60 -2.02
N ARG A 272 -16.62 18.77 -2.95
CA ARG A 272 -16.73 18.99 -4.39
C ARG A 272 -16.84 17.68 -5.16
N LYS A 273 -17.17 17.77 -6.44
CA LYS A 273 -17.19 16.59 -7.32
C LYS A 273 -15.81 15.96 -7.41
N LEU A 274 -15.74 14.63 -7.28
CA LEU A 274 -14.50 13.87 -7.42
C LEU A 274 -14.14 13.66 -8.89
N ASP A 275 -12.84 13.70 -9.18
CA ASP A 275 -12.28 13.16 -10.42
C ASP A 275 -12.03 11.66 -10.27
N TRP A 276 -12.91 10.86 -10.85
CA TRP A 276 -12.81 9.41 -10.82
C TRP A 276 -11.61 8.87 -11.62
N LYS A 277 -11.04 9.63 -12.56
CA LYS A 277 -9.79 9.22 -13.23
C LYS A 277 -8.61 9.18 -12.26
N GLU A 278 -8.67 9.98 -11.19
CA GLU A 278 -7.63 10.03 -10.14
C GLU A 278 -7.95 9.16 -8.92
N ARG A 279 -9.24 8.99 -8.61
CA ARG A 279 -9.71 8.22 -7.45
C ARG A 279 -9.89 6.73 -7.73
N TYR A 280 -10.50 6.35 -8.85
CA TYR A 280 -10.75 4.95 -9.18
C TYR A 280 -9.49 4.05 -9.16
N PRO A 281 -8.31 4.48 -9.65
CA PRO A 281 -7.10 3.67 -9.58
C PRO A 281 -6.74 3.22 -8.16
N GLN A 282 -7.14 3.99 -7.15
CA GLN A 282 -6.92 3.65 -5.75
C GLN A 282 -7.65 2.37 -5.36
N LEU A 283 -8.91 2.22 -5.78
CA LEU A 283 -9.75 1.04 -5.56
C LEU A 283 -9.34 -0.11 -6.48
N PHE A 284 -9.01 0.20 -7.73
CA PHE A 284 -8.63 -0.80 -8.72
C PHE A 284 -7.35 -1.55 -8.33
N PHE A 285 -6.29 -0.87 -7.88
CA PHE A 285 -5.05 -1.58 -7.52
C PHE A 285 -5.13 -2.32 -6.18
N SER A 286 -5.96 -1.86 -5.24
CA SER A 286 -6.16 -2.56 -3.96
C SER A 286 -7.23 -3.65 -4.01
N GLN A 287 -8.06 -3.66 -5.06
CA GLN A 287 -9.31 -4.41 -5.13
C GLN A 287 -10.24 -4.12 -3.93
N THR A 288 -10.21 -2.89 -3.41
CA THR A 288 -11.09 -2.49 -2.31
C THR A 288 -12.54 -2.42 -2.80
N PRO A 289 -13.45 -3.26 -2.28
CA PRO A 289 -14.81 -3.41 -2.79
C PRO A 289 -15.71 -2.22 -2.42
N HIS A 290 -15.50 -1.60 -1.26
CA HIS A 290 -16.36 -0.52 -0.75
C HIS A 290 -15.66 0.83 -0.76
N HIS A 291 -16.37 1.87 -1.19
CA HIS A 291 -15.93 3.25 -1.11
C HIS A 291 -17.00 4.12 -0.46
N PHE A 292 -16.71 4.64 0.73
CA PHE A 292 -17.62 5.51 1.48
C PHE A 292 -17.16 6.97 1.38
N LEU A 293 -17.99 7.81 0.76
CA LEU A 293 -17.69 9.22 0.52
C LEU A 293 -18.54 10.10 1.43
N ALA A 294 -17.89 10.76 2.38
CA ALA A 294 -18.54 11.75 3.25
C ALA A 294 -18.46 13.15 2.65
N TRP A 295 -19.59 13.85 2.61
CA TRP A 295 -19.72 15.18 2.06
C TRP A 295 -19.75 16.24 3.16
N HIS A 296 -18.87 17.22 3.03
CA HIS A 296 -18.88 18.42 3.86
C HIS A 296 -20.11 19.26 3.58
N ASN A 297 -20.64 19.90 4.63
CA ASN A 297 -21.55 21.03 4.48
C ASN A 297 -20.81 22.17 3.79
N GLN A 298 -21.38 22.72 2.71
CA GLN A 298 -20.75 23.82 1.95
C GLN A 298 -20.53 25.09 2.77
N LEU A 299 -21.35 25.32 3.80
CA LEU A 299 -21.30 26.50 4.66
C LEU A 299 -20.42 26.31 5.90
N GLN A 300 -20.12 25.05 6.27
CA GLN A 300 -19.35 24.72 7.47
C GLN A 300 -18.46 23.50 7.20
N MET A 301 -17.19 23.77 6.88
CA MET A 301 -16.18 22.70 6.74
C MET A 301 -16.04 21.93 8.07
N GLY A 302 -15.80 20.62 7.98
CA GLY A 302 -15.73 19.72 9.14
C GLY A 302 -17.07 19.16 9.59
N THR A 303 -18.20 19.72 9.12
CA THR A 303 -19.53 19.12 9.33
C THR A 303 -19.90 18.22 8.15
N PHE A 304 -19.95 16.91 8.37
CA PHE A 304 -20.37 15.94 7.37
C PHE A 304 -21.87 15.71 7.45
N THR A 305 -22.57 15.85 6.33
CA THR A 305 -24.05 15.84 6.29
C THR A 305 -24.62 14.71 5.44
N ARG A 306 -23.80 14.11 4.58
CA ARG A 306 -24.21 13.05 3.67
C ARG A 306 -23.08 12.04 3.50
N LEU A 307 -23.45 10.76 3.49
CA LEU A 307 -22.55 9.65 3.20
C LEU A 307 -23.05 8.91 1.95
N ASP A 308 -22.23 8.85 0.91
CA ASP A 308 -22.51 8.00 -0.24
C ASP A 308 -21.73 6.69 -0.12
N ARG A 309 -22.45 5.58 0.00
CA ARG A 309 -21.88 4.22 -0.06
C ARG A 309 -21.88 3.73 -1.49
N ARG A 310 -20.75 3.20 -1.95
CA ARG A 310 -20.60 2.62 -3.29
C ARG A 310 -19.79 1.35 -3.23
N THR A 311 -20.10 0.43 -4.12
CA THR A 311 -19.31 -0.76 -4.40
C THR A 311 -18.52 -0.56 -5.69
N ILE A 312 -17.38 -1.26 -5.83
CA ILE A 312 -16.45 -1.15 -6.98
C ILE A 312 -17.11 -1.52 -8.32
N ASP A 313 -18.16 -2.32 -8.29
CA ASP A 313 -18.98 -2.76 -9.42
C ASP A 313 -20.09 -1.78 -9.83
N CYS A 314 -20.32 -0.70 -9.08
CA CYS A 314 -21.38 0.25 -9.43
C CYS A 314 -21.12 0.94 -10.79
N PRO A 315 -22.18 1.35 -11.53
CA PRO A 315 -22.03 1.88 -12.90
C PRO A 315 -21.06 3.05 -13.04
N LEU A 316 -20.97 3.90 -12.02
CA LEU A 316 -20.05 5.03 -11.99
C LEU A 316 -18.58 4.59 -12.04
N LEU A 317 -18.22 3.56 -11.28
CA LEU A 317 -16.85 3.06 -11.17
C LEU A 317 -16.50 2.15 -12.35
N GLN A 318 -17.46 1.38 -12.86
CA GLN A 318 -17.29 0.64 -14.11
C GLN A 318 -17.07 1.58 -15.31
N ALA A 319 -17.78 2.71 -15.37
CA ALA A 319 -17.50 3.73 -16.38
C ALA A 319 -16.10 4.37 -16.21
N ALA A 320 -15.62 4.53 -14.97
CA ALA A 320 -14.25 4.99 -14.73
C ALA A 320 -13.20 3.95 -15.17
N ASN A 321 -13.46 2.66 -14.90
CA ASN A 321 -12.64 1.54 -15.36
C ASN A 321 -12.45 1.57 -16.89
N LEU A 322 -13.55 1.56 -17.63
CA LEU A 322 -13.54 1.57 -19.10
C LEU A 322 -12.75 2.76 -19.67
N ARG A 323 -12.93 3.95 -19.08
CA ARG A 323 -12.19 5.16 -19.49
C ARG A 323 -10.69 5.08 -19.21
N LEU A 324 -10.27 4.28 -18.24
CA LEU A 324 -8.87 4.12 -17.84
C LEU A 324 -8.19 2.92 -18.50
N GLN A 325 -8.92 2.04 -19.20
CA GLN A 325 -8.36 0.87 -19.87
C GLN A 325 -7.15 1.19 -20.78
N PRO A 326 -7.16 2.25 -21.62
CA PRO A 326 -5.96 2.61 -22.38
C PRO A 326 -4.74 2.90 -21.50
N ALA A 327 -4.94 3.55 -20.35
CA ALA A 327 -3.85 3.84 -19.41
C ALA A 327 -3.37 2.58 -18.67
N PHE A 328 -4.28 1.66 -18.32
CA PHE A 328 -3.90 0.39 -17.72
C PHE A 328 -3.08 -0.49 -18.67
N LYS A 329 -3.46 -0.56 -19.96
CA LYS A 329 -2.68 -1.27 -20.98
C LYS A 329 -1.27 -0.68 -21.11
N LYS A 330 -1.15 0.65 -21.15
CA LYS A 330 0.15 1.34 -21.18
C LYS A 330 0.98 1.06 -19.92
N LEU A 331 0.34 1.06 -18.75
CA LEU A 331 1.01 0.74 -17.49
C LEU A 331 1.54 -0.69 -17.48
N ARG A 332 0.77 -1.68 -17.98
CA ARG A 332 1.28 -3.06 -18.12
C ARG A 332 2.57 -3.03 -18.94
N ALA A 333 2.52 -2.52 -20.16
CA ALA A 333 3.67 -2.52 -21.06
C ALA A 333 4.88 -1.79 -20.44
N ALA A 334 4.63 -0.72 -19.68
CA ALA A 334 5.68 0.00 -18.96
C ALA A 334 6.31 -0.84 -17.85
N LEU A 335 5.52 -1.57 -17.05
CA LEU A 335 6.04 -2.45 -16.00
C LEU A 335 6.90 -3.58 -16.58
N GLU A 336 6.48 -4.16 -17.70
CA GLU A 336 7.25 -5.18 -18.42
C GLU A 336 8.56 -4.61 -18.99
N LEU A 337 8.55 -3.38 -19.51
CA LEU A 337 9.77 -2.69 -19.95
C LEU A 337 10.70 -2.37 -18.76
N ILE A 338 10.17 -1.87 -17.64
CA ILE A 338 10.94 -1.62 -16.42
C ILE A 338 11.60 -2.91 -15.92
N GLN A 339 10.86 -4.03 -15.93
CA GLN A 339 11.39 -5.33 -15.55
C GLN A 339 12.54 -5.75 -16.47
N ARG A 340 12.36 -5.66 -17.79
CA ARG A 340 13.43 -5.98 -18.75
C ARG A 340 14.68 -5.14 -18.54
N ILE A 341 14.53 -3.81 -18.37
CA ILE A 341 15.66 -2.91 -18.08
C ILE A 341 16.38 -3.34 -16.79
N ALA A 342 15.64 -3.63 -15.72
CA ALA A 342 16.25 -4.08 -14.48
C ALA A 342 17.02 -5.40 -14.64
N VAL A 343 16.47 -6.36 -15.39
CA VAL A 343 17.13 -7.64 -15.72
C VAL A 343 18.39 -7.45 -16.55
N GLU A 344 18.34 -6.60 -17.59
CA GLU A 344 19.48 -6.30 -18.47
C GLU A 344 20.66 -5.68 -17.71
N HIS A 345 20.39 -4.80 -16.75
CA HIS A 345 21.42 -4.20 -15.89
C HIS A 345 21.90 -5.12 -14.76
N GLY A 346 21.09 -6.12 -14.38
CA GLY A 346 21.44 -7.14 -13.41
C GLY A 346 21.35 -6.70 -11.94
N ARG A 347 21.57 -7.67 -11.04
CA ARG A 347 21.36 -7.52 -9.58
C ARG A 347 22.38 -6.62 -8.87
N ASN A 348 23.51 -6.32 -9.52
CA ASN A 348 24.58 -5.52 -8.92
C ASN A 348 24.35 -4.02 -9.10
N GLU A 349 23.46 -3.61 -9.99
CA GLU A 349 23.13 -2.20 -10.17
C GLU A 349 21.89 -1.82 -9.36
N ARG A 350 21.91 -0.62 -8.79
CA ARG A 350 20.75 0.02 -8.18
C ARG A 350 20.25 1.10 -9.12
N LEU A 351 19.05 0.93 -9.65
CA LEU A 351 18.44 1.87 -10.58
C LEU A 351 17.39 2.75 -9.88
N THR A 352 17.06 3.88 -10.49
CA THR A 352 16.00 4.78 -10.07
C THR A 352 15.20 5.23 -11.28
N LEU A 353 13.87 5.18 -11.13
CA LEU A 353 12.92 5.82 -12.02
C LEU A 353 12.65 7.25 -11.52
N LEU A 354 13.07 8.24 -12.29
CA LEU A 354 12.78 9.65 -12.03
C LEU A 354 11.87 10.18 -13.13
N CYS A 355 10.64 10.55 -12.75
CA CYS A 355 9.74 11.29 -13.63
C CYS A 355 9.85 12.78 -13.30
N SER A 356 10.39 13.56 -14.24
CA SER A 356 10.41 15.03 -14.14
C SER A 356 9.90 15.66 -15.41
N ASN A 357 9.05 16.68 -15.29
CA ASN A 357 8.40 17.33 -16.44
C ASN A 357 7.72 16.31 -17.37
N LYS A 358 7.09 15.29 -16.77
CA LYS A 358 6.40 14.16 -17.45
C LYS A 358 7.30 13.24 -18.28
N ARG A 359 8.62 13.42 -18.26
CA ARG A 359 9.58 12.49 -18.86
C ARG A 359 10.06 11.51 -17.82
N LEU A 360 10.03 10.21 -18.13
CA LEU A 360 10.52 9.15 -17.25
C LEU A 360 11.93 8.75 -17.68
N GLN A 361 12.88 8.91 -16.77
CA GLN A 361 14.28 8.62 -17.01
C GLN A 361 14.81 7.65 -15.97
N VAL A 362 15.75 6.79 -16.39
CA VAL A 362 16.40 5.81 -15.53
C VAL A 362 17.77 6.33 -15.16
N TYR A 363 18.08 6.34 -13.88
CA TYR A 363 19.38 6.74 -13.34
C TYR A 363 20.03 5.59 -12.59
N ARG A 364 21.36 5.60 -12.51
CA ARG A 364 22.07 4.78 -11.54
C ARG A 364 22.04 5.49 -10.19
N ARG A 365 21.76 4.77 -9.10
CA ARG A 365 21.93 5.30 -7.74
C ARG A 365 23.40 5.32 -7.38
N GLU A 366 23.84 6.29 -6.59
CA GLU A 366 25.19 6.28 -6.01
C GLU A 366 25.26 5.29 -4.84
N ASP A 367 24.19 5.24 -4.04
CA ASP A 367 24.04 4.27 -2.95
C ASP A 367 23.68 2.89 -3.52
N GLN A 368 24.60 1.93 -3.34
CA GLN A 368 24.44 0.54 -3.76
C GLN A 368 23.85 -0.37 -2.68
N ARG A 369 23.47 0.15 -1.50
CA ARG A 369 22.85 -0.66 -0.45
C ARG A 369 21.53 -1.28 -0.95
N SER A 370 21.32 -2.55 -0.60
CA SER A 370 20.07 -3.23 -0.88
C SER A 370 18.92 -2.68 -0.03
N SER A 371 17.75 -2.63 -0.66
CA SER A 371 16.46 -2.30 -0.05
C SER A 371 15.89 -3.46 0.78
N LEU A 372 16.52 -4.63 0.76
CA LEU A 372 16.23 -5.75 1.67
C LEU A 372 17.52 -6.28 2.34
N PRO A 373 17.43 -6.84 3.56
CA PRO A 373 18.51 -7.61 4.17
C PRO A 373 18.86 -8.88 3.38
N GLU A 374 20.09 -9.38 3.53
CA GLU A 374 20.60 -10.54 2.77
C GLU A 374 19.76 -11.81 2.96
N ASP A 375 19.34 -12.08 4.20
CA ASP A 375 18.47 -13.21 4.53
C ASP A 375 17.08 -13.09 3.87
N ALA A 376 16.52 -11.88 3.76
CA ALA A 376 15.27 -11.64 3.02
C ALA A 376 15.44 -11.81 1.50
N LEU A 377 16.62 -11.49 0.94
CA LEU A 377 16.89 -11.67 -0.49
C LEU A 377 16.86 -13.14 -0.90
N THR A 378 17.24 -14.06 0.00
CA THR A 378 17.24 -15.51 -0.29
C THR A 378 15.86 -16.06 -0.64
N LEU A 379 14.77 -15.38 -0.24
CA LEU A 379 13.41 -15.75 -0.62
C LEU A 379 13.20 -15.77 -2.15
N PHE A 380 13.97 -14.95 -2.88
CA PHE A 380 13.87 -14.77 -4.33
C PHE A 380 14.88 -15.61 -5.12
N ASP A 381 15.79 -16.30 -4.44
CA ASP A 381 16.85 -17.09 -5.09
C ASP A 381 16.40 -18.53 -5.38
N ASP A 382 16.97 -19.13 -6.43
CA ASP A 382 16.83 -20.56 -6.68
C ASP A 382 17.51 -21.37 -5.56
N GLU A 383 16.97 -22.53 -5.20
CA GLU A 383 17.64 -23.41 -4.22
C GLU A 383 18.97 -23.87 -4.83
N ARG A 384 20.06 -23.79 -4.05
CA ARG A 384 21.41 -24.18 -4.48
C ARG A 384 21.55 -25.67 -4.74
#